data_AF-A0A370TJY9-F1
#
_entry.id   AF-A0A370TJY9-F1
#
_cell.length_a   1.000
_cell.length_b   1.000
_cell.length_c   1.000
_cell.angle_alpha   90.00
_cell.angle_beta   90.00
_cell.angle_gamma   90.00
#
_symmetry.space_group_name_H-M   'P 1'
#
loop_
_entity.id
_entity.type
_entity.pdbx_description
1 polymer ?
#
loop_
_entity_poly.entity_id
_entity_poly.type
_entity_poly.pdbx_seq_one_letter_code
_entity_poly.pdbx_strand_id
1 'polypeptide(L)'
;MGSYVSPTRELRTLAQCPQLAISQAKDDPDIRARYRPFLLDAELEATDWISQLELATAIATAEENLAKTESRLNVLVLYGSLRKRSYSKLMAFEASRILHRLGCDVRIFNPSELPIRDSVDASHPLVQELRSLSLWSDGHIWCSPEQHGNFTAVFKNQIDWIPLSTGSVRPTQGRTLSVIQVNGGTI
;
A
#
# COMPACT_ATOMS: atom_id res chain seq x y z
N MET A 1 13.74 -4.85 49.62
CA MET A 1 13.66 -4.05 48.38
C MET A 1 13.50 -5.02 47.22
N GLY A 2 12.26 -5.32 46.84
CA GLY A 2 12.00 -6.15 45.66
C GLY A 2 12.28 -5.32 44.42
N SER A 3 13.30 -5.69 43.65
CA SER A 3 13.56 -5.10 42.35
C SER A 3 12.39 -5.41 41.43
N TYR A 4 11.60 -4.38 41.09
CA TYR A 4 10.68 -4.41 39.98
C TYR A 4 11.50 -4.62 38.70
N VAL A 5 11.61 -5.87 38.25
CA VAL A 5 12.07 -6.17 36.91
C VAL A 5 10.93 -5.74 36.00
N SER A 6 11.10 -4.62 35.30
CA SER A 6 10.17 -4.26 34.21
C SER A 6 10.12 -5.45 33.26
N PRO A 7 8.93 -5.92 32.85
CA PRO A 7 8.84 -7.02 31.90
C PRO A 7 9.63 -6.59 30.67
N THR A 8 10.65 -7.37 30.33
CA THR A 8 11.46 -7.16 29.13
C THR A 8 10.49 -7.25 27.96
N ARG A 9 10.12 -6.11 27.38
CA ARG A 9 9.27 -6.07 26.20
C ARG A 9 10.03 -6.82 25.12
N GLU A 10 9.62 -8.03 24.78
CA GLU A 10 10.21 -8.78 23.67
C GLU A 10 10.06 -7.92 22.41
N LEU A 11 11.18 -7.41 21.93
CA LEU A 11 11.25 -6.58 20.75
C LEU A 11 11.03 -7.49 19.55
N ARG A 12 9.77 -7.59 19.12
CA ARG A 12 9.38 -8.40 17.97
C ARG A 12 9.48 -7.58 16.69
N THR A 13 10.37 -7.99 15.79
CA THR A 13 10.64 -7.31 14.52
C THR A 13 10.00 -8.04 13.34
N LEU A 14 9.87 -7.35 12.20
CA LEU A 14 9.34 -7.96 10.97
C LEU A 14 10.22 -9.11 10.44
N ALA A 15 11.54 -9.06 10.65
CA ALA A 15 12.45 -10.15 10.26
C ALA A 15 12.09 -11.50 10.91
N GLN A 16 11.45 -11.48 12.07
CA GLN A 16 11.06 -12.68 12.81
C GLN A 16 9.72 -13.27 12.34
N CYS A 17 9.03 -12.62 11.39
CA CYS A 17 7.70 -13.03 10.93
C CYS A 17 7.57 -13.16 9.40
N PRO A 18 8.54 -13.80 8.69
CA PRO A 18 8.52 -13.88 7.23
C PRO A 18 7.30 -14.63 6.68
N GLN A 19 6.67 -15.49 7.49
CA GLN A 19 5.48 -16.27 7.14
C GLN A 19 4.22 -15.41 6.88
N LEU A 20 4.19 -14.18 7.40
CA LEU A 20 3.04 -13.30 7.18
C LEU A 20 2.97 -12.83 5.73
N ALA A 21 4.11 -12.56 5.09
CA ALA A 21 4.16 -12.14 3.69
C ALA A 21 3.63 -13.21 2.74
N ILE A 22 3.10 -12.79 1.58
CA ILE A 22 2.69 -13.73 0.54
C ILE A 22 3.96 -14.26 -0.13
N SER A 23 4.29 -15.53 0.14
CA SER A 23 5.41 -16.21 -0.51
C SER A 23 5.23 -16.25 -2.02
N GLN A 24 6.32 -16.17 -2.78
CA GLN A 24 6.28 -16.26 -4.26
C GLN A 24 5.51 -17.49 -4.78
N ALA A 25 5.59 -18.63 -4.10
CA ALA A 25 4.87 -19.85 -4.51
C ALA A 25 3.34 -19.77 -4.36
N LYS A 26 2.85 -18.90 -3.48
CA LYS A 26 1.41 -18.66 -3.24
C LYS A 26 0.92 -17.40 -3.94
N ASP A 27 1.79 -16.74 -4.69
CA ASP A 27 1.52 -15.46 -5.29
C ASP A 27 1.27 -15.61 -6.78
N ASP A 28 0.16 -15.05 -7.28
CA ASP A 28 -0.17 -15.09 -8.70
C ASP A 28 0.92 -14.34 -9.50
N PRO A 29 1.56 -14.98 -10.50
CA PRO A 29 2.68 -14.38 -11.22
C PRO A 29 2.33 -13.06 -11.92
N ASP A 30 1.13 -12.95 -12.48
CA ASP A 30 0.68 -11.76 -13.21
C ASP A 30 0.39 -10.61 -12.25
N ILE A 31 -0.27 -10.89 -11.13
CA ILE A 31 -0.52 -9.91 -10.07
C ILE A 31 0.82 -9.43 -9.48
N ARG A 32 1.74 -10.36 -9.21
CA ARG A 32 3.06 -10.06 -8.64
C ARG A 32 3.86 -9.15 -9.57
N ALA A 33 3.94 -9.49 -10.85
CA ALA A 33 4.67 -8.71 -11.83
C ALA A 33 4.05 -7.32 -12.06
N ARG A 34 2.72 -7.24 -12.12
CA ARG A 34 2.01 -5.99 -12.47
C ARG A 34 1.90 -5.02 -11.30
N TYR A 35 1.57 -5.51 -10.11
CA TYR A 35 1.14 -4.67 -8.99
C TYR A 35 2.12 -4.62 -7.83
N ARG A 36 3.16 -5.47 -7.82
CA ARG A 36 4.15 -5.53 -6.73
C ARG A 36 5.58 -5.19 -7.16
N PRO A 37 5.80 -4.04 -7.86
CA PRO A 37 7.14 -3.59 -8.23
C PRO A 37 8.00 -3.17 -7.03
N PHE A 38 7.42 -3.16 -5.82
CA PHE A 38 8.12 -2.85 -4.58
C PHE A 38 8.86 -4.05 -4.00
N LEU A 39 8.57 -5.28 -4.42
CA LEU A 39 9.24 -6.46 -3.88
C LEU A 39 10.73 -6.44 -4.23
N LEU A 40 11.55 -6.75 -3.24
CA LEU A 40 13.00 -6.84 -3.38
C LEU A 40 13.41 -8.30 -3.59
N ASP A 41 14.63 -8.53 -4.04
CA ASP A 41 15.24 -9.86 -3.90
C ASP A 41 15.48 -10.20 -2.42
N ALA A 42 15.60 -11.50 -2.13
CA ALA A 42 15.68 -11.99 -0.77
C ALA A 42 16.92 -11.50 0.01
N GLU A 43 18.01 -11.20 -0.69
CA GLU A 43 19.27 -10.74 -0.06
C GLU A 43 19.14 -9.29 0.42
N LEU A 44 18.58 -8.42 -0.43
CA LEU A 44 18.24 -7.05 -0.04
C LEU A 44 17.14 -7.02 1.03
N GLU A 45 16.13 -7.88 0.91
CA GLU A 45 15.03 -7.95 1.87
C GLU A 45 15.52 -8.28 3.29
N ALA A 46 16.46 -9.23 3.41
CA ALA A 46 17.00 -9.69 4.69
C ALA A 46 17.77 -8.60 5.44
N THR A 47 18.27 -7.58 4.75
CA THR A 47 19.17 -6.56 5.31
C THR A 47 18.57 -5.15 5.32
N ASP A 48 17.32 -4.99 4.86
CA ASP A 48 16.71 -3.67 4.80
C ASP A 48 16.28 -3.14 6.18
N TRP A 49 16.00 -1.85 6.23
CA TRP A 49 15.59 -1.17 7.47
C TRP A 49 14.21 -1.64 7.97
N ILE A 50 13.34 -2.14 7.08
CA ILE A 50 11.99 -2.62 7.42
C ILE A 50 12.10 -3.87 8.28
N SER A 51 13.08 -4.74 8.02
CA SER A 51 13.36 -5.94 8.81
C SER A 51 13.66 -5.64 10.28
N GLN A 52 14.15 -4.43 10.58
CA GLN A 52 14.47 -3.97 11.94
C GLN A 52 13.30 -3.28 12.64
N LEU A 53 12.15 -3.07 11.96
CA LEU A 53 11.02 -2.36 12.56
C LEU A 53 10.35 -3.17 13.67
N GLU A 54 10.27 -2.56 14.86
CA GLU A 54 9.61 -3.11 16.04
C GLU A 54 8.11 -2.85 16.01
N LEU A 55 7.37 -3.78 15.38
CA LEU A 55 5.93 -3.66 15.16
C LEU A 55 5.14 -4.73 15.93
N ALA A 56 5.59 -5.11 17.13
CA ALA A 56 5.05 -6.22 17.91
C ALA A 56 3.51 -6.25 17.99
N THR A 57 2.88 -5.11 18.29
CA THR A 57 1.40 -5.02 18.35
C THR A 57 0.75 -5.24 16.99
N ALA A 58 1.28 -4.63 15.93
CA ALA A 58 0.71 -4.79 14.59
C ALA A 58 0.89 -6.21 14.06
N ILE A 59 2.02 -6.85 14.36
CA ILE A 59 2.30 -8.24 14.04
C ILE A 59 1.29 -9.16 14.74
N ALA A 60 1.10 -8.99 16.05
CA ALA A 60 0.16 -9.81 16.82
C ALA A 60 -1.28 -9.65 16.28
N THR A 61 -1.70 -8.42 15.99
CA THR A 61 -3.02 -8.14 15.38
C THR A 61 -3.16 -8.79 14.01
N ALA A 62 -2.11 -8.75 13.17
CA ALA A 62 -2.13 -9.36 11.84
C ALA A 62 -2.23 -10.89 11.91
N GLU A 63 -1.49 -11.54 12.79
CA GLU A 63 -1.56 -12.98 13.01
C GLU A 63 -2.94 -13.40 13.53
N GLU A 64 -3.47 -12.69 14.52
CA GLU A 64 -4.79 -12.96 15.07
C GLU A 64 -5.88 -12.78 14.01
N ASN A 65 -5.80 -11.72 13.20
CA ASN A 65 -6.75 -11.49 12.12
C ASN A 65 -6.69 -12.61 11.08
N LEU A 66 -5.49 -12.94 10.59
CA LEU A 66 -5.31 -13.98 9.58
C LEU A 66 -5.75 -15.36 10.08
N ALA A 67 -5.51 -15.68 11.36
CA ALA A 67 -5.95 -16.93 11.97
C ALA A 67 -7.48 -17.00 12.14
N LYS A 68 -8.15 -15.86 12.35
CA LYS A 68 -9.61 -15.81 12.53
C LYS A 68 -10.38 -15.78 11.21
N THR A 69 -9.90 -15.04 10.23
CA THR A 69 -10.64 -14.79 8.98
C THR A 69 -10.19 -15.68 7.83
N GLU A 70 -8.99 -16.27 7.93
CA GLU A 70 -8.30 -16.96 6.83
C GLU A 70 -8.16 -16.08 5.56
N SER A 71 -8.32 -14.76 5.72
CA SER A 71 -8.32 -13.77 4.64
C SER A 71 -7.34 -12.65 4.94
N ARG A 72 -6.75 -12.08 3.89
CA ARG A 72 -5.83 -10.95 4.00
C ARG A 72 -6.57 -9.64 3.75
N LEU A 73 -6.11 -8.57 4.39
CA LEU A 73 -6.55 -7.22 4.05
C LEU A 73 -5.99 -6.82 2.69
N ASN A 74 -6.88 -6.35 1.82
CA ASN A 74 -6.57 -5.89 0.48
C ASN A 74 -6.29 -4.39 0.49
N VAL A 75 -5.09 -3.98 0.11
CA VAL A 75 -4.67 -2.57 0.16
C VAL A 75 -4.28 -2.08 -1.23
N LEU A 76 -5.00 -1.07 -1.71
CA LEU A 76 -4.65 -0.34 -2.93
C LEU A 76 -3.75 0.84 -2.59
N VAL A 77 -2.63 0.97 -3.30
CA VAL A 77 -1.68 2.08 -3.12
C VAL A 77 -1.63 2.93 -4.40
N LEU A 78 -1.84 4.23 -4.23
CA LEU A 78 -1.78 5.24 -5.30
C LEU A 78 -0.62 6.21 -5.04
N TYR A 79 0.10 6.60 -6.09
CA TYR A 79 1.16 7.61 -5.99
C TYR A 79 0.98 8.78 -6.96
N GLY A 80 1.45 9.96 -6.56
CA GLY A 80 1.17 11.23 -7.25
C GLY A 80 2.27 11.78 -8.16
N SER A 81 3.25 11.00 -8.61
CA SER A 81 4.28 11.55 -9.50
C SER A 81 4.87 10.53 -10.47
N LEU A 82 4.93 10.94 -11.74
CA LEU A 82 5.50 10.20 -12.88
C LEU A 82 6.97 10.54 -13.14
N ARG A 83 7.60 11.37 -12.30
CA ARG A 83 9.03 11.70 -12.45
C ARG A 83 9.86 10.42 -12.35
N LYS A 84 10.95 10.34 -13.14
CA LYS A 84 11.91 9.23 -13.10
C LYS A 84 12.36 8.91 -11.66
N ARG A 85 12.67 9.95 -10.88
CA ARG A 85 12.89 9.86 -9.43
C ARG A 85 11.72 10.52 -8.70
N SER A 86 10.73 9.71 -8.35
CA SER A 86 9.50 10.13 -7.68
C SER A 86 9.54 9.71 -6.21
N TYR A 87 9.69 10.67 -5.29
CA TYR A 87 9.72 10.37 -3.85
C TYR A 87 8.38 9.85 -3.32
N SER A 88 7.24 10.27 -3.89
CA SER A 88 5.94 9.73 -3.53
C SER A 88 5.80 8.26 -3.97
N LYS A 89 6.36 7.89 -5.13
CA LYS A 89 6.43 6.49 -5.59
C LYS A 89 7.36 5.66 -4.70
N LEU A 90 8.53 6.18 -4.35
CA LEU A 90 9.45 5.50 -3.44
C LEU A 90 8.83 5.28 -2.06
N MET A 91 8.17 6.32 -1.51
CA MET A 91 7.46 6.20 -0.22
C MET A 91 6.28 5.23 -0.29
N ALA A 92 5.53 5.22 -1.41
CA ALA A 92 4.49 4.22 -1.65
C ALA A 92 5.07 2.79 -1.65
N PHE A 93 6.28 2.59 -2.18
CA PHE A 93 6.94 1.28 -2.17
C PHE A 93 7.35 0.86 -0.76
N GLU A 94 7.91 1.76 0.05
CA GLU A 94 8.24 1.48 1.45
C GLU A 94 7.00 1.10 2.27
N ALA A 95 5.92 1.88 2.16
CA ALA A 95 4.66 1.57 2.83
C ALA A 95 4.08 0.22 2.39
N SER A 96 4.22 -0.10 1.09
CA SER A 96 3.76 -1.38 0.54
C SER A 96 4.56 -2.57 1.07
N ARG A 97 5.89 -2.43 1.22
CA ARG A 97 6.74 -3.48 1.80
C ARG A 97 6.38 -3.75 3.25
N ILE A 98 6.19 -2.70 4.05
CA ILE A 98 5.79 -2.85 5.47
C ILE A 98 4.46 -3.60 5.56
N LEU A 99 3.44 -3.16 4.82
CA LEU A 99 2.12 -3.82 4.85
C LEU A 99 2.15 -5.24 4.31
N HIS A 100 2.93 -5.49 3.25
CA HIS A 100 3.10 -6.83 2.70
C HIS A 100 3.72 -7.78 3.72
N ARG A 101 4.75 -7.34 4.46
CA ARG A 101 5.37 -8.12 5.54
C ARG A 101 4.47 -8.26 6.77
N LEU A 102 3.54 -7.33 6.98
CA LEU A 102 2.45 -7.48 7.96
C LEU A 102 1.30 -8.38 7.45
N GLY A 103 1.42 -8.96 6.25
CA GLY A 103 0.47 -9.94 5.72
C GLY A 103 -0.70 -9.40 4.92
N CYS A 104 -0.67 -8.12 4.51
CA CYS A 104 -1.65 -7.58 3.57
C CYS A 104 -1.38 -8.07 2.13
N ASP A 105 -2.44 -8.24 1.33
CA ASP A 105 -2.30 -8.23 -0.14
C ASP A 105 -2.25 -6.76 -0.57
N VAL A 106 -1.10 -6.33 -1.07
CA VAL A 106 -0.87 -4.93 -1.45
C VAL A 106 -0.68 -4.84 -2.96
N ARG A 107 -1.41 -3.92 -3.60
CA ARG A 107 -1.33 -3.66 -5.04
C ARG A 107 -1.12 -2.17 -5.29
N ILE A 108 -0.08 -1.84 -6.05
CA ILE A 108 0.20 -0.47 -6.47
C ILE A 108 -0.34 -0.26 -7.89
N PHE A 109 -1.17 0.76 -8.07
CA PHE A 109 -1.59 1.17 -9.41
C PHE A 109 -0.52 2.04 -10.08
N ASN A 110 -0.24 1.79 -11.37
CA ASN A 110 0.68 2.61 -12.17
C ASN A 110 -0.11 3.63 -13.01
N PRO A 111 -0.06 4.94 -12.71
CA PRO A 111 -0.88 5.93 -13.38
C PRO A 111 -0.24 6.53 -14.64
N SER A 112 0.91 6.02 -15.13
CA SER A 112 1.65 6.63 -16.25
C SER A 112 0.81 6.85 -17.51
N GLU A 113 -0.05 5.89 -17.84
CA GLU A 113 -0.88 5.90 -19.04
C GLU A 113 -2.36 6.17 -18.72
N LEU A 114 -2.69 6.53 -17.46
CA LEU A 114 -4.06 6.81 -17.07
C LEU A 114 -4.54 8.09 -17.79
N PRO A 115 -5.60 8.03 -18.62
CA PRO A 115 -6.11 9.19 -19.32
C PRO A 115 -6.61 10.26 -18.35
N ILE A 116 -6.67 11.50 -18.80
CA ILE A 116 -7.25 12.58 -17.99
C ILE A 116 -8.75 12.32 -17.82
N ARG A 117 -9.29 12.56 -16.63
CA ARG A 117 -10.72 12.45 -16.36
C ARG A 117 -11.52 13.22 -17.43
N ASP A 118 -12.57 12.57 -17.94
CA ASP A 118 -13.46 13.06 -18.99
C ASP A 118 -12.83 13.20 -20.39
N SER A 119 -11.58 12.74 -20.61
CA SER A 119 -10.96 12.71 -21.95
C SER A 119 -11.33 11.47 -22.78
N VAL A 120 -11.77 10.39 -22.11
CA VAL A 120 -12.19 9.12 -22.72
C VAL A 120 -13.38 8.55 -21.95
N ASP A 121 -14.03 7.53 -22.52
CA ASP A 121 -15.09 6.80 -21.81
C ASP A 121 -14.55 6.01 -20.61
N ALA A 122 -15.41 5.79 -19.62
CA ALA A 122 -15.08 4.99 -18.44
C ALA A 122 -14.73 3.53 -18.77
N SER A 123 -15.09 3.01 -19.95
CA SER A 123 -14.71 1.69 -20.45
C SER A 123 -13.22 1.55 -20.78
N HIS A 124 -12.45 2.65 -20.74
CA HIS A 124 -11.01 2.61 -21.00
C HIS A 124 -10.31 1.57 -20.08
N PRO A 125 -9.44 0.69 -20.60
CA PRO A 125 -8.88 -0.43 -19.83
C PRO A 125 -8.22 -0.03 -18.50
N LEU A 126 -7.43 1.05 -18.49
CA LEU A 126 -6.78 1.53 -17.27
C LEU A 126 -7.73 2.18 -16.26
N VAL A 127 -8.85 2.74 -16.75
CA VAL A 127 -9.90 3.27 -15.87
C VAL A 127 -10.64 2.11 -15.21
N GLN A 128 -10.97 1.07 -15.98
CA GLN A 128 -11.55 -0.17 -15.46
C GLN A 128 -10.61 -0.84 -14.46
N GLU A 129 -9.32 -0.96 -14.77
CA GLU A 129 -8.31 -1.49 -13.86
C GLU A 129 -8.27 -0.72 -12.52
N LEU A 130 -8.15 0.61 -12.57
CA LEU A 130 -8.14 1.44 -11.35
C LEU A 130 -9.42 1.25 -10.53
N ARG A 131 -10.58 1.20 -11.19
CA ARG A 131 -11.88 1.00 -10.52
C ARG A 131 -12.01 -0.40 -9.93
N SER A 132 -11.55 -1.43 -10.63
CA SER A 132 -11.54 -2.81 -10.15
C SER A 132 -10.58 -2.98 -8.97
N LEU A 133 -9.40 -2.38 -9.03
CA LEU A 133 -8.45 -2.35 -7.92
C LEU A 133 -9.01 -1.61 -6.72
N SER A 134 -9.67 -0.47 -6.97
CA SER A 134 -10.37 0.23 -5.90
C SER A 134 -11.40 -0.74 -5.35
N LEU A 135 -12.40 -1.20 -6.11
CA LEU A 135 -13.43 -2.13 -5.64
C LEU A 135 -12.91 -3.36 -4.88
N TRP A 136 -11.75 -3.91 -5.25
CA TRP A 136 -11.11 -5.03 -4.57
C TRP A 136 -10.57 -4.71 -3.17
N SER A 137 -10.15 -3.48 -2.90
CA SER A 137 -9.47 -3.10 -1.65
C SER A 137 -10.41 -2.97 -0.44
N ASP A 138 -9.91 -3.31 0.74
CA ASP A 138 -10.49 -2.97 2.05
C ASP A 138 -10.03 -1.59 2.53
N GLY A 139 -8.88 -1.13 2.04
CA GLY A 139 -8.31 0.18 2.38
C GLY A 139 -7.34 0.71 1.32
N HIS A 140 -7.08 2.01 1.40
CA HIS A 140 -6.21 2.72 0.47
C HIS A 140 -5.00 3.34 1.19
N ILE A 141 -3.87 3.42 0.47
CA ILE A 141 -2.77 4.36 0.77
C ILE A 141 -2.66 5.35 -0.37
N TRP A 142 -2.70 6.64 -0.03
CA TRP A 142 -2.60 7.74 -0.97
C TRP A 142 -1.32 8.54 -0.73
N CYS A 143 -0.34 8.38 -1.61
CA CYS A 143 0.96 9.06 -1.54
C CYS A 143 1.05 10.19 -2.58
N SER A 144 0.86 11.45 -2.17
CA SER A 144 1.05 12.60 -3.07
C SER A 144 2.32 13.37 -2.72
N PRO A 145 3.12 13.83 -3.70
CA PRO A 145 3.97 14.97 -3.45
C PRO A 145 3.11 16.21 -3.22
N GLU A 146 3.69 17.18 -2.56
CA GLU A 146 3.20 18.54 -2.64
C GLU A 146 3.78 19.24 -3.87
N GLN A 147 2.92 19.86 -4.66
CA GLN A 147 3.31 20.70 -5.78
C GLN A 147 2.50 22.00 -5.72
N HIS A 148 3.20 23.13 -5.58
CA HIS A 148 2.59 24.45 -5.38
C HIS A 148 1.62 24.51 -4.18
N GLY A 149 1.98 23.86 -3.05
CA GLY A 149 1.13 23.84 -1.86
C GLY A 149 -0.13 22.97 -1.99
N ASN A 150 -0.21 22.11 -3.00
CA ASN A 150 -1.39 21.30 -3.27
C ASN A 150 -1.04 19.88 -3.72
N PHE A 151 -2.07 19.03 -3.82
CA PHE A 151 -1.97 17.73 -4.46
C PHE A 151 -1.61 17.86 -5.94
N THR A 152 -0.89 16.87 -6.45
CA THR A 152 -0.53 16.84 -7.87
C THR A 152 -1.72 16.49 -8.76
N ALA A 153 -1.70 16.97 -10.01
CA ALA A 153 -2.69 16.59 -11.02
C ALA A 153 -2.70 15.08 -11.27
N VAL A 154 -1.52 14.42 -11.27
CA VAL A 154 -1.40 12.96 -11.42
C VAL A 154 -2.15 12.23 -10.31
N PHE A 155 -2.00 12.68 -9.06
CA PHE A 155 -2.71 12.11 -7.93
C PHE A 155 -4.21 12.35 -8.04
N LYS A 156 -4.62 13.62 -8.24
CA LYS A 156 -6.02 14.01 -8.30
C LYS A 156 -6.78 13.33 -9.44
N ASN A 157 -6.14 13.14 -10.60
CA ASN A 157 -6.71 12.44 -11.74
C ASN A 157 -7.12 11.00 -11.40
N GLN A 158 -6.30 10.27 -10.62
CA GLN A 158 -6.65 8.93 -10.15
C GLN A 158 -7.89 8.96 -9.26
N ILE A 159 -7.95 9.88 -8.29
CA ILE A 159 -9.10 10.01 -7.40
C ILE A 159 -10.36 10.37 -8.18
N ASP A 160 -10.25 11.25 -9.16
CA ASP A 160 -11.36 11.65 -10.00
C ASP A 160 -11.91 10.50 -10.83
N TRP A 161 -11.11 9.50 -11.20
CA TRP A 161 -11.61 8.31 -11.89
C TRP A 161 -12.39 7.33 -11.01
N ILE A 162 -12.25 7.41 -9.68
CA ILE A 162 -12.94 6.54 -8.72
C ILE A 162 -14.28 7.18 -8.34
N PRO A 163 -15.42 6.63 -8.80
CA PRO A 163 -16.72 7.23 -8.52
C PRO A 163 -17.16 6.97 -7.07
N LEU A 164 -17.97 7.86 -6.52
CA LEU A 164 -18.61 7.66 -5.21
C LEU A 164 -19.57 6.46 -5.19
N SER A 165 -20.17 6.15 -6.35
CA SER A 165 -21.02 4.98 -6.55
C SER A 165 -20.89 4.43 -7.97
N THR A 166 -20.99 3.11 -8.11
CA THR A 166 -21.17 2.39 -9.37
C THR A 166 -22.40 1.49 -9.21
N GLY A 167 -23.57 1.97 -9.63
CA GLY A 167 -24.85 1.31 -9.33
C GLY A 167 -25.14 1.31 -7.82
N SER A 168 -25.38 0.14 -7.23
CA SER A 168 -25.59 -0.05 -5.79
C SER A 168 -24.29 -0.15 -4.98
N VAL A 169 -23.14 -0.33 -5.65
CA VAL A 169 -21.84 -0.51 -5.01
C VAL A 169 -21.18 0.84 -4.81
N ARG A 170 -20.59 1.08 -3.63
CA ARG A 170 -19.89 2.31 -3.28
C ARG A 170 -18.40 2.01 -3.06
N PRO A 171 -17.54 2.14 -4.08
CA PRO A 171 -16.17 1.62 -4.07
C PRO A 171 -15.23 2.26 -3.04
N THR A 172 -15.62 3.33 -2.36
CA THR A 172 -14.76 3.98 -1.35
C THR A 172 -15.45 4.12 0.00
N GLN A 173 -16.75 3.84 0.09
CA GLN A 173 -17.49 4.04 1.33
C GLN A 173 -17.18 2.93 2.33
N GLY A 174 -16.81 3.33 3.56
CA GLY A 174 -16.52 2.42 4.66
C GLY A 174 -15.12 1.80 4.64
N ARG A 175 -14.24 2.27 3.74
CA ARG A 175 -12.86 1.78 3.60
C ARG A 175 -11.89 2.63 4.40
N THR A 176 -10.84 2.00 4.91
CA THR A 176 -9.77 2.72 5.61
C THR A 176 -8.90 3.49 4.62
N LEU A 177 -8.40 4.65 5.04
CA LEU A 177 -7.53 5.48 4.21
C LEU A 177 -6.35 5.98 5.04
N SER A 178 -5.15 5.79 4.52
CA SER A 178 -3.94 6.49 4.96
C SER A 178 -3.49 7.48 3.90
N VAL A 179 -3.13 8.69 4.32
CA VAL A 179 -2.61 9.74 3.43
C VAL A 179 -1.16 10.02 3.80
N ILE A 180 -0.29 10.04 2.81
CA ILE A 180 1.13 10.31 2.96
C ILE A 180 1.50 11.46 2.01
N GLN A 181 2.16 12.48 2.56
CA GLN A 181 2.71 13.58 1.79
C GLN A 181 4.24 13.51 1.78
N VAL A 182 4.84 13.83 0.63
CA VAL A 182 6.27 14.14 0.53
C VAL A 182 6.45 15.57 0.03
N ASN A 183 7.43 16.30 0.56
CA ASN A 183 7.79 17.65 0.12
C ASN A 183 9.30 17.75 -0.15
N GLY A 184 9.70 18.78 -0.89
CA GLY A 184 11.11 19.05 -1.20
C GLY A 184 11.78 20.05 -0.25
N GLY A 185 11.04 20.59 0.72
CA GLY A 185 11.50 21.62 1.65
C GLY A 185 10.45 21.89 2.73
N THR A 186 10.82 22.75 3.68
CA THR A 186 9.91 23.26 4.71
C THR A 186 9.08 24.39 4.11
N ILE A 187 7.78 24.41 4.40
CA ILE A 187 6.89 25.54 4.12
C ILE A 187 6.75 26.33 5.41
#